data_AF-A0A7K2M796-F1
#
_entry.id   AF-A0A7K2M796-F1
#
_cell.length_a   1.000
_cell.length_b   1.000
_cell.length_c   1.000
_cell.angle_alpha   90.00
_cell.angle_beta   90.00
_cell.angle_gamma   90.00
#
_symmetry.space_group_name_H-M   'P 1'
#
loop_
_entity.id
_entity.type
_entity.pdbx_description
1 polymer ?
#
loop_
_entity_poly.entity_id
_entity_poly.type
_entity_poly.pdbx_seq_one_letter_code
_entity_poly.pdbx_strand_id
1 'polypeptide(L)'
;MTEERRETAWAFCLSVSSRLHELCTQDAALRGDITRLYRKWQVDPEGTDAKVRLLLTLALFSLVLDQPTSTTESDWERITTAAVLDAVVNRPVHELFASLPRLGLEEEGQVQALRLMSYSFGTSAGASPTVHYWAYLTTVISHYLDYVTATASVESPTCAALLGR
;
A
#
# COMPACT_ATOMS: atom_id res chain seq x y z
N MET A 1 -12.59 16.00 -7.78
CA MET A 1 -13.27 15.08 -6.85
C MET A 1 -13.77 15.84 -5.63
N THR A 2 -15.00 15.59 -5.17
CA THR A 2 -15.58 16.20 -3.95
C THR A 2 -14.92 15.61 -2.68
N GLU A 3 -15.08 16.25 -1.52
CA GLU A 3 -14.55 15.72 -0.24
C GLU A 3 -15.19 14.39 0.12
N GLU A 4 -16.51 14.29 0.07
CA GLU A 4 -17.24 13.04 0.33
C GLU A 4 -16.73 11.88 -0.54
N ARG A 5 -16.50 12.13 -1.83
CA ARG A 5 -15.94 11.11 -2.73
C ARG A 5 -14.49 10.75 -2.40
N ARG A 6 -13.68 11.70 -1.91
CA ARG A 6 -12.32 11.41 -1.40
C ARG A 6 -12.38 10.49 -0.18
N GLU A 7 -13.28 10.77 0.75
CA GLU A 7 -13.48 9.95 1.95
C GLU A 7 -13.93 8.53 1.58
N THR A 8 -14.89 8.38 0.66
CA THR A 8 -15.32 7.07 0.15
C THR A 8 -14.19 6.32 -0.56
N ALA A 9 -13.44 7.00 -1.43
CA ALA A 9 -12.27 6.41 -2.10
C ALA A 9 -11.20 5.94 -1.11
N TRP A 10 -10.94 6.75 -0.08
CA TRP A 10 -9.98 6.41 0.97
C TRP A 10 -10.44 5.19 1.78
N ALA A 11 -11.72 5.15 2.19
CA ALA A 11 -12.30 4.02 2.90
C ALA A 11 -12.25 2.73 2.06
N PHE A 12 -12.49 2.82 0.75
CA PHE A 12 -12.29 1.70 -0.18
C PHE A 12 -10.83 1.22 -0.17
N CYS A 13 -9.87 2.14 -0.32
CA CYS A 13 -8.44 1.80 -0.33
C CYS A 13 -7.99 1.15 0.98
N LEU A 14 -8.47 1.64 2.13
CA LEU A 14 -8.24 1.05 3.45
C LEU A 14 -8.81 -0.37 3.55
N SER A 15 -10.02 -0.58 3.00
CA SER A 15 -10.67 -1.89 3.00
C SER A 15 -9.87 -2.91 2.18
N VAL A 16 -9.42 -2.51 0.99
CA VAL A 16 -8.59 -3.37 0.12
C VAL A 16 -7.25 -3.68 0.78
N SER A 17 -6.54 -2.67 1.32
CA SER A 17 -5.22 -2.90 1.94
C SER A 17 -5.30 -3.75 3.21
N SER A 18 -6.36 -3.57 4.02
CA SER A 18 -6.63 -4.40 5.20
C SER A 18 -6.93 -5.84 4.80
N ARG A 19 -7.78 -6.02 3.78
CA ARG A 19 -8.14 -7.35 3.28
C ARG A 19 -6.94 -8.09 2.68
N LEU A 20 -6.09 -7.39 1.92
CA LEU A 20 -4.83 -7.94 1.41
C LEU A 20 -3.94 -8.43 2.56
N HIS A 21 -3.78 -7.60 3.60
CA HIS A 21 -2.97 -7.94 4.75
C HIS A 21 -3.54 -9.16 5.52
N GLU A 22 -4.85 -9.23 5.72
CA GLU A 22 -5.50 -10.40 6.33
C GLU A 22 -5.23 -11.68 5.54
N LEU A 23 -5.44 -11.66 4.22
CA LEU A 23 -5.19 -12.81 3.36
C LEU A 23 -3.74 -13.30 3.46
N CYS A 24 -2.80 -12.36 3.50
CA CYS A 24 -1.37 -12.68 3.57
C CYS A 24 -0.93 -13.17 4.96
N THR A 25 -1.51 -12.62 6.03
CA THR A 25 -1.15 -12.99 7.42
C THR A 25 -1.83 -14.26 7.91
N GLN A 26 -2.93 -14.67 7.27
CA GLN A 26 -3.59 -15.95 7.53
C GLN A 26 -2.78 -17.15 6.99
N ASP A 27 -1.98 -16.96 5.94
CA ASP A 27 -1.12 -18.02 5.41
C ASP A 27 0.13 -18.22 6.28
N ALA A 28 0.32 -19.45 6.77
CA ALA A 28 1.40 -19.76 7.69
C ALA A 28 2.80 -19.69 7.05
N ALA A 29 2.91 -20.03 5.76
CA ALA A 29 4.18 -20.03 5.06
C ALA A 29 4.66 -18.59 4.79
N LEU A 30 3.79 -17.76 4.19
CA LEU A 30 4.08 -16.35 3.93
C LEU A 30 4.35 -15.58 5.22
N ARG A 31 3.52 -15.77 6.26
CA ARG A 31 3.76 -15.17 7.57
C ARG A 31 5.12 -15.56 8.14
N GLY A 32 5.52 -16.82 7.98
CA GLY A 32 6.84 -17.31 8.38
C GLY A 32 7.98 -16.60 7.64
N ASP A 33 7.83 -16.41 6.33
CA ASP A 33 8.79 -15.71 5.49
C ASP A 33 8.92 -14.23 5.85
N ILE A 34 7.81 -13.51 6.00
CA ILE A 34 7.81 -12.10 6.42
C ILE A 34 8.40 -11.94 7.82
N THR A 35 8.06 -12.83 8.77
CA THR A 35 8.64 -12.81 10.12
C THR A 35 10.17 -12.97 10.08
N ARG A 36 10.68 -13.84 9.20
CA ARG A 36 12.12 -14.03 9.00
C ARG A 36 12.78 -12.77 8.41
N LEU A 37 12.12 -12.09 7.47
CA LEU A 37 12.58 -10.81 6.95
C LEU A 37 12.63 -9.74 8.04
N TYR A 38 11.58 -9.60 8.86
CA TYR A 38 11.57 -8.65 9.97
C TYR A 38 12.71 -8.87 10.97
N ARG A 39 12.98 -10.13 11.33
CA ARG A 39 14.14 -10.47 12.17
C ARG A 39 15.48 -10.14 11.52
N LYS A 40 15.62 -10.44 10.21
CA LYS A 40 16.84 -10.14 9.45
C LYS A 40 17.11 -8.62 9.38
N TRP A 41 16.05 -7.83 9.21
CA TRP A 41 16.12 -6.39 9.12
C TRP A 41 16.14 -5.68 10.48
N GLN A 42 15.90 -6.42 11.57
CA GLN A 42 15.84 -5.91 12.94
C GLN A 42 14.79 -4.79 13.11
N VAL A 43 13.63 -4.97 12.48
CA VAL A 43 12.52 -4.00 12.51
C VAL A 43 11.40 -4.50 13.42
N ASP A 44 10.64 -3.54 13.98
CA ASP A 44 9.43 -3.83 14.74
C ASP A 44 8.32 -4.33 13.79
N PRO A 45 7.79 -5.56 13.95
CA PRO A 45 6.77 -6.11 13.07
C PRO A 45 5.50 -5.27 13.00
N GLU A 46 4.96 -4.84 14.15
CA GLU A 46 3.67 -4.15 14.22
C GLU A 46 3.74 -2.77 13.55
N GLY A 47 4.77 -1.98 13.87
CA GLY A 47 5.02 -0.69 13.26
C GLY A 47 5.41 -0.76 11.79
N THR A 48 5.95 -1.89 11.33
CA THR A 48 6.25 -2.16 9.91
C THR A 48 4.97 -2.53 9.16
N ASP A 49 4.16 -3.45 9.68
CA ASP A 49 2.88 -3.86 9.07
C ASP A 49 1.89 -2.70 8.96
N ALA A 50 1.84 -1.81 9.97
CA ALA A 50 1.04 -0.59 9.89
C ALA A 50 1.46 0.31 8.71
N LYS A 51 2.78 0.49 8.49
CA LYS A 51 3.31 1.29 7.39
C LYS A 51 3.16 0.62 6.04
N VAL A 52 3.30 -0.70 5.97
CA VAL A 52 3.01 -1.49 4.77
C VAL A 52 1.57 -1.30 4.33
N ARG A 53 0.61 -1.48 5.26
CA ARG A 53 -0.83 -1.26 4.97
C ARG A 53 -1.10 0.16 4.50
N LEU A 54 -0.54 1.16 5.19
CA LEU A 54 -0.76 2.56 4.83
C LEU A 54 -0.13 2.93 3.49
N LEU A 55 1.08 2.43 3.19
CA LEU A 55 1.73 2.66 1.90
C LEU A 55 0.94 2.02 0.75
N LEU A 56 0.38 0.82 0.96
CA LEU A 56 -0.58 0.20 0.05
C LEU A 56 -1.83 1.08 -0.16
N THR A 57 -2.42 1.60 0.93
CA THR A 57 -3.58 2.50 0.86
C THR A 57 -3.26 3.75 0.05
N LEU A 58 -2.08 4.37 0.26
CA LEU A 58 -1.65 5.55 -0.48
C LEU A 58 -1.46 5.26 -1.97
N ALA A 59 -0.83 4.14 -2.31
CA ALA A 59 -0.66 3.72 -3.70
C ALA A 59 -2.01 3.47 -4.39
N LEU A 60 -2.91 2.72 -3.75
CA LEU A 60 -4.29 2.51 -4.23
C LEU A 60 -5.02 3.83 -4.43
N PHE A 61 -4.95 4.72 -3.44
CA PHE A 61 -5.64 6.00 -3.48
C PHE A 61 -5.10 6.87 -4.63
N SER A 62 -3.78 6.90 -4.84
CA SER A 62 -3.18 7.62 -5.95
C SER A 62 -3.70 7.13 -7.32
N LEU A 63 -3.87 5.82 -7.50
CA LEU A 63 -4.43 5.25 -8.72
C LEU A 63 -5.92 5.61 -8.91
N VAL A 64 -6.67 5.68 -7.81
CA VAL A 64 -8.06 6.17 -7.82
C VAL A 64 -8.12 7.64 -8.24
N LEU A 65 -7.15 8.47 -7.85
CA LEU A 65 -7.09 9.89 -8.23
C LEU A 65 -6.85 10.10 -9.73
N ASP A 66 -6.14 9.18 -10.40
CA ASP A 66 -5.88 9.26 -11.85
C ASP A 66 -7.10 8.96 -12.70
N GLN A 67 -8.12 8.32 -12.12
CA GLN A 67 -9.33 7.98 -12.83
C GLN A 67 -10.16 9.24 -13.12
N PRO A 68 -10.71 9.39 -14.34
CA PRO A 68 -11.49 10.58 -14.70
C PRO A 68 -12.69 10.75 -13.75
N THR A 69 -13.05 11.99 -13.42
CA THR A 69 -14.07 12.34 -12.41
C THR A 69 -15.46 11.75 -12.64
N SER A 70 -15.75 11.19 -13.83
CA SER A 70 -17.00 10.50 -14.15
C SER A 70 -17.03 9.00 -13.77
N THR A 71 -15.94 8.45 -13.23
CA THR A 71 -15.84 7.02 -12.86
C THR A 71 -16.71 6.69 -11.64
N THR A 72 -17.33 5.52 -11.64
CA THR A 72 -18.14 4.98 -10.54
C THR A 72 -17.27 4.14 -9.59
N GLU A 73 -17.75 3.79 -8.40
CA GLU A 73 -17.02 2.93 -7.44
C GLU A 73 -16.56 1.60 -8.08
N SER A 74 -17.35 1.07 -9.03
CA SER A 74 -17.03 -0.11 -9.83
C SER A 74 -15.74 -0.01 -10.65
N ASP A 75 -15.24 1.20 -10.93
CA ASP A 75 -14.00 1.38 -11.67
C ASP A 75 -12.78 1.21 -10.75
N TRP A 76 -12.89 1.52 -9.45
CA TRP A 76 -11.83 1.27 -8.47
C TRP A 76 -11.64 -0.24 -8.24
N GLU A 77 -12.72 -0.99 -8.32
CA GLU A 77 -12.73 -2.46 -8.25
C GLU A 77 -11.93 -3.11 -9.40
N ARG A 78 -11.69 -2.40 -10.51
CA ARG A 78 -10.90 -2.90 -11.66
C ARG A 78 -9.39 -2.65 -11.53
N ILE A 79 -8.94 -1.92 -10.53
CA ILE A 79 -7.50 -1.70 -10.30
C ILE A 79 -6.83 -3.06 -10.03
N THR A 80 -5.76 -3.37 -10.77
CA THR A 80 -5.05 -4.66 -10.67
C THR A 80 -3.96 -4.62 -9.60
N THR A 81 -3.63 -5.76 -9.01
CA THR A 81 -2.50 -5.90 -8.08
C THR A 81 -1.17 -5.45 -8.71
N ALA A 82 -0.99 -5.69 -10.02
CA ALA A 82 0.18 -5.23 -10.77
C ALA A 82 0.26 -3.69 -10.84
N ALA A 83 -0.86 -3.00 -11.08
CA ALA A 83 -0.89 -1.53 -11.06
C ALA A 83 -0.58 -0.97 -9.66
N VAL A 84 -1.07 -1.64 -8.61
CA VAL A 84 -0.75 -1.26 -7.22
C VAL A 84 0.74 -1.42 -6.94
N LEU A 85 1.34 -2.54 -7.35
CA LEU A 85 2.78 -2.77 -7.18
C LEU A 85 3.60 -1.71 -7.90
N ASP A 86 3.26 -1.41 -9.15
CA ASP A 86 3.91 -0.36 -9.93
C ASP A 86 3.81 1.00 -9.23
N ALA A 87 2.62 1.35 -8.73
CA ALA A 87 2.42 2.58 -7.98
C ALA A 87 3.25 2.65 -6.69
N VAL A 88 3.41 1.54 -5.97
CA VAL A 88 4.23 1.49 -4.74
C VAL A 88 5.72 1.72 -5.04
N VAL A 89 6.21 1.16 -6.15
CA VAL A 89 7.65 1.15 -6.48
C VAL A 89 8.07 2.38 -7.27
N ASN A 90 7.27 2.79 -8.26
CA ASN A 90 7.69 3.74 -9.29
C ASN A 90 7.00 5.10 -9.16
N ARG A 91 5.89 5.20 -8.42
CA ARG A 91 5.12 6.45 -8.40
C ARG A 91 5.90 7.58 -7.70
N PRO A 92 5.90 8.80 -8.26
CA PRO A 92 6.50 9.93 -7.60
C PRO A 92 5.90 10.15 -6.22
N VAL A 93 6.78 10.28 -5.22
CA VAL A 93 6.43 10.40 -3.80
C VAL A 93 5.34 11.45 -3.55
N HIS A 94 5.44 12.63 -4.17
CA HIS A 94 4.48 13.71 -3.98
C HIS A 94 3.07 13.36 -4.46
N GLU A 95 2.93 12.47 -5.44
CA GLU A 95 1.63 11.99 -5.91
C GLU A 95 1.00 10.97 -4.96
N LEU A 96 1.80 10.13 -4.28
CA LEU A 96 1.30 9.19 -3.27
C LEU A 96 0.60 9.91 -2.12
N PHE A 97 1.02 11.14 -1.82
CA PHE A 97 0.52 11.95 -0.71
C PHE A 97 -0.41 13.08 -1.14
N ALA A 98 -0.78 13.14 -2.42
CA ALA A 98 -1.63 14.19 -2.97
C ALA A 98 -3.08 13.99 -2.55
N SER A 99 -3.77 15.10 -2.29
CA SER A 99 -5.24 15.14 -2.12
C SER A 99 -5.81 14.14 -1.11
N LEU A 100 -5.06 13.79 -0.07
CA LEU A 100 -5.56 12.95 1.03
C LEU A 100 -6.77 13.61 1.70
N PRO A 101 -7.78 12.83 2.12
CA PRO A 101 -8.87 13.36 2.93
C PRO A 101 -8.37 13.76 4.32
N ARG A 102 -9.27 14.28 5.16
CA ARG A 102 -8.97 14.45 6.58
C ARG A 102 -8.75 13.09 7.23
N LEU A 103 -7.62 12.94 7.91
CA LEU A 103 -7.20 11.70 8.57
C LEU A 103 -7.40 11.79 10.08
N GLY A 104 -7.55 10.64 10.74
CA GLY A 104 -7.46 10.58 12.20
C GLY A 104 -6.03 10.83 12.69
N LEU A 105 -5.86 11.17 13.98
CA LEU A 105 -4.55 11.53 14.56
C LEU A 105 -3.48 10.43 14.38
N GLU A 106 -3.87 9.16 14.54
CA GLU A 106 -2.95 8.04 14.39
C GLU A 106 -2.50 7.84 12.95
N GLU A 107 -3.45 7.85 12.01
CA GLU A 107 -3.18 7.74 10.56
C GLU A 107 -2.33 8.92 10.09
N GLU A 108 -2.64 10.14 10.54
CA GLU A 108 -1.86 11.33 10.23
C GLU A 108 -0.41 11.18 10.68
N GLY A 109 -0.17 10.69 11.90
CA GLY A 109 1.18 10.41 12.40
C GLY A 109 1.96 9.44 11.51
N GLN A 110 1.32 8.36 11.06
CA GLN A 110 1.95 7.37 10.17
C GLN A 110 2.17 7.92 8.75
N VAL A 111 1.23 8.72 8.21
CA VAL A 111 1.39 9.39 6.91
C VAL A 111 2.55 10.36 6.96
N GLN A 112 2.69 11.16 8.03
CA GLN A 112 3.81 12.08 8.17
C GLN A 112 5.14 11.33 8.29
N ALA A 113 5.18 10.19 9.01
CA ALA A 113 6.36 9.34 9.03
C ALA A 113 6.74 8.85 7.63
N LEU A 114 5.78 8.35 6.84
CA LEU A 114 6.01 7.94 5.44
C LEU A 114 6.46 9.10 4.55
N ARG A 115 5.91 10.30 4.72
CA ARG A 115 6.37 11.51 4.02
C ARG A 115 7.84 11.82 4.34
N LEU A 116 8.22 11.86 5.61
CA LEU A 116 9.61 12.11 6.01
C LEU A 116 10.59 11.05 5.47
N MET A 117 10.17 9.79 5.48
CA MET A 117 10.99 8.69 4.96
C MET A 117 11.21 8.80 3.44
N SER A 118 10.15 9.09 2.70
CA SER A 118 10.21 9.22 1.24
C SER A 118 11.01 10.44 0.76
N TYR A 119 11.00 11.55 1.49
CA TYR A 119 11.90 12.68 1.19
C TYR A 119 13.38 12.30 1.34
N SER A 120 13.71 11.56 2.41
CA SER A 120 15.07 11.07 2.64
C SER A 120 15.51 10.09 1.55
N PHE A 121 14.58 9.29 1.02
CA PHE A 121 14.84 8.40 -0.11
C PHE A 121 15.25 9.16 -1.39
N GLY A 122 14.56 10.27 -1.71
CA GLY A 122 14.84 11.05 -2.92
C GLY A 122 16.02 12.01 -2.82
N THR A 123 16.55 12.27 -1.63
CA THR A 123 17.55 13.34 -1.39
C THR A 123 18.87 12.86 -0.77
N SER A 124 18.92 11.66 -0.19
CA SER A 124 20.15 11.17 0.44
C SER A 124 21.11 10.54 -0.58
N ALA A 125 22.35 11.03 -0.62
CA ALA A 125 23.44 10.39 -1.33
C ALA A 125 23.98 9.22 -0.48
N GLY A 126 23.44 8.01 -0.68
CA GLY A 126 23.95 6.78 -0.08
C GLY A 126 22.92 6.00 0.75
N ALA A 127 23.37 4.85 1.26
CA ALA A 127 22.58 3.95 2.09
C ALA A 127 22.31 4.58 3.48
N SER A 128 21.11 5.15 3.66
CA SER A 128 20.62 5.58 4.98
C SER A 128 19.68 4.52 5.58
N PRO A 129 19.55 4.43 6.92
CA PRO A 129 18.58 3.55 7.56
C PRO A 129 17.16 3.77 7.02
N THR A 130 16.81 5.01 6.69
CA THR A 130 15.52 5.41 6.13
C THR A 130 15.31 4.91 4.70
N VAL A 131 16.34 4.99 3.84
CA VAL A 131 16.31 4.45 2.47
C VAL A 131 16.11 2.93 2.51
N HIS A 132 16.84 2.23 3.37
CA HIS A 132 16.68 0.80 3.56
C HIS A 132 15.29 0.45 4.06
N TYR A 133 14.77 1.23 5.02
CA TYR A 133 13.45 0.97 5.56
C TYR A 133 12.34 1.14 4.51
N TRP A 134 12.40 2.17 3.65
CA TRP A 134 11.48 2.28 2.51
C TRP A 134 11.55 1.06 1.59
N ALA A 135 12.75 0.59 1.25
CA ALA A 135 12.94 -0.62 0.46
C ALA A 135 12.39 -1.88 1.15
N TYR A 136 12.46 -1.97 2.49
CA TYR A 136 11.86 -3.07 3.24
C TYR A 136 10.33 -3.04 3.11
N LEU A 137 9.70 -1.87 3.22
CA LEU A 137 8.24 -1.72 3.05
C LEU A 137 7.81 -2.19 1.66
N THR A 138 8.48 -1.71 0.59
CA THR A 138 8.14 -2.11 -0.78
C THR A 138 8.39 -3.59 -1.04
N THR A 139 9.42 -4.18 -0.40
CA THR A 139 9.69 -5.63 -0.47
C THR A 139 8.54 -6.44 0.14
N VAL A 140 8.06 -6.08 1.33
CA VAL A 140 6.91 -6.77 1.95
C VAL A 140 5.66 -6.64 1.08
N ILE A 141 5.39 -5.45 0.54
CA ILE A 141 4.27 -5.23 -0.37
C ILE A 141 4.37 -6.13 -1.61
N SER A 142 5.57 -6.23 -2.19
CA SER A 142 5.81 -7.12 -3.33
C SER A 142 5.47 -8.57 -2.98
N HIS A 143 5.95 -9.07 -1.84
CA HIS A 143 5.62 -10.42 -1.36
C HIS A 143 4.11 -10.65 -1.17
N TYR A 144 3.38 -9.66 -0.62
CA TYR A 144 1.94 -9.75 -0.45
C TYR A 144 1.19 -9.80 -1.78
N LEU A 145 1.56 -8.94 -2.73
CA LEU A 145 0.90 -8.88 -4.05
C LEU A 145 1.25 -10.09 -4.92
N ASP A 146 2.48 -10.59 -4.85
CA ASP A 146 2.91 -11.83 -5.54
C ASP A 146 2.14 -13.04 -5.01
N TYR A 147 1.99 -13.15 -3.68
CA TYR A 147 1.23 -14.23 -3.06
C TYR A 147 -0.24 -14.24 -3.50
N VAL A 148 -0.91 -13.08 -3.49
CA VAL A 148 -2.29 -13.00 -3.97
C VAL A 148 -2.38 -13.34 -5.46
N THR A 149 -1.44 -12.86 -6.26
CA THR A 149 -1.43 -13.14 -7.70
C THR A 149 -1.27 -14.64 -7.97
N ALA A 150 -0.42 -15.32 -7.21
CA ALA A 150 -0.25 -16.77 -7.31
C ALA A 150 -1.48 -17.56 -6.85
N THR A 151 -2.19 -17.09 -5.83
CA THR A 151 -3.34 -17.81 -5.23
C THR A 151 -4.66 -17.57 -5.95
N ALA A 152 -4.87 -16.43 -6.59
CA ALA A 152 -6.12 -16.09 -7.25
C ALA A 152 -6.42 -16.93 -8.50
N SER A 153 -5.45 -17.69 -9.03
CA SER A 153 -5.60 -18.50 -10.27
C SER A 153 -6.10 -17.71 -11.50
N VAL A 154 -5.98 -16.37 -11.47
CA VAL A 154 -6.37 -15.45 -12.53
C VAL A 154 -5.16 -14.58 -12.87
N GLU A 155 -4.92 -14.38 -14.15
CA GLU A 155 -3.89 -13.49 -14.65
C GLU A 155 -4.28 -12.04 -14.30
N SER A 156 -3.58 -11.41 -13.36
CA SER A 156 -3.85 -10.07 -12.81
C SER A 156 -5.11 -9.93 -11.93
N PRO A 157 -5.07 -10.35 -10.65
CA PRO A 157 -6.16 -10.11 -9.70
C PRO A 157 -6.47 -8.62 -9.55
N THR A 158 -7.75 -8.30 -9.32
CA THR A 158 -8.22 -6.93 -9.11
C THR A 158 -8.54 -6.65 -7.65
N CYS A 159 -8.73 -5.38 -7.30
CA CYS A 159 -9.24 -4.97 -5.99
C CYS A 159 -10.61 -5.59 -5.66
N ALA A 160 -11.49 -5.80 -6.65
CA ALA A 160 -12.75 -6.53 -6.44
C ALA A 160 -12.48 -7.98 -5.98
N ALA A 161 -11.57 -8.68 -6.65
CA ALA A 161 -11.21 -10.05 -6.31
C ALA A 161 -10.67 -10.16 -4.87
N LEU A 162 -9.89 -9.17 -4.44
CA LEU A 162 -9.40 -9.07 -3.05
C LEU A 162 -10.55 -8.91 -2.04
N LEU A 163 -11.52 -8.06 -2.34
CA LEU A 163 -12.69 -7.83 -1.48
C LEU A 163 -13.71 -8.99 -1.50
N GLY A 164 -13.54 -9.98 -2.37
CA GLY A 164 -14.48 -11.08 -2.55
C GLY A 164 -15.79 -10.64 -3.22
N ARG A 165 -15.71 -9.67 -4.14
CA ARG A 165 -16.82 -9.12 -4.91
C ARG A 165 -16.73 -9.49 -6.39
#